data_AF-A0A5E4YH88-F1
#
_entry.id   AF-A0A5E4YH88-F1
#
_cell.length_a   1.000
_cell.length_b   1.000
_cell.length_c   1.000
_cell.angle_alpha   90.00
_cell.angle_beta   90.00
_cell.angle_gamma   90.00
#
_symmetry.space_group_name_H-M   'P 1'
#
loop_
_entity.id
_entity.type
_entity.pdbx_description
1 polymer ?
#
loop_
_entity_poly.entity_id
_entity_poly.type
_entity_poly.pdbx_seq_one_letter_code
_entity_poly.pdbx_strand_id
1 'polypeptide(L)' 'MTIRLTRLEDRLAASPEPVARDVGAQLDTARRALQQALHAPLTPAQHALAQTQMQAIQAASAILDRVARRYGTSYGPSSS' A
#
# COMPACT_ATOMS: atom_id res chain seq x y z
N MET A 1 21.03 11.58 8.86
CA MET A 1 21.01 10.88 7.56
C MET A 1 19.91 9.83 7.58
N THR A 2 18.79 10.06 6.89
CA THR A 2 17.80 8.99 6.67
C THR A 2 18.18 8.24 5.40
N ILE A 3 18.59 6.98 5.54
CA ILE A 3 18.87 6.10 4.41
C ILE A 3 17.52 5.84 3.70
N ARG A 4 17.33 6.41 2.51
CA ARG A 4 16.18 6.15 1.63
C ARG A 4 16.64 5.06 0.66
N LEU A 5 16.10 3.85 0.78
CA LEU A 5 16.57 2.67 0.03
C LEU A 5 15.79 2.49 -1.29
N THR A 6 14.60 3.07 -1.42
CA THR A 6 13.73 2.88 -2.59
C THR A 6 13.13 4.18 -3.12
N ARG A 7 12.79 4.20 -4.43
CA ARG A 7 12.14 5.34 -5.10
C ARG A 7 10.78 5.71 -4.49
N LEU A 8 10.10 4.73 -3.89
CA LEU A 8 8.82 4.94 -3.19
C LEU A 8 9.04 5.68 -1.86
N GLU A 9 10.04 5.29 -1.08
CA GLU A 9 10.40 5.98 0.17
C GLU A 9 10.83 7.43 -0.09
N ASP A 10 11.52 7.68 -1.21
CA ASP A 10 11.93 9.04 -1.58
C ASP A 10 10.74 9.96 -1.89
N ARG A 11 9.78 9.45 -2.65
CA ARG A 11 8.51 10.14 -2.92
C ARG A 11 7.70 10.37 -1.64
N LEU A 12 7.58 9.35 -0.78
CA LEU A 12 6.86 9.45 0.49
C LEU A 12 7.50 10.47 1.44
N ALA A 13 8.82 10.58 1.43
CA ALA A 13 9.51 11.54 2.26
C ALA A 13 9.50 12.98 1.69
N ALA A 14 9.25 13.14 0.39
CA ALA A 14 9.05 14.46 -0.24
C ALA A 14 7.60 14.96 -0.08
N SER A 15 6.61 14.07 -0.16
CA SER A 15 5.19 14.42 -0.05
C SER A 15 4.37 13.23 0.47
N PRO A 16 4.36 13.00 1.80
CA PRO A 16 3.85 11.77 2.40
C PRO A 16 2.36 11.55 2.15
N GLU A 17 1.52 12.55 2.36
CA GLU A 17 0.07 12.43 2.20
C GLU A 17 -0.38 12.16 0.75
N PRO A 18 0.01 12.95 -0.28
CA PRO A 18 -0.47 12.70 -1.64
C PRO A 18 0.08 11.40 -2.22
N VAL A 19 1.31 11.01 -1.88
CA VAL A 19 1.90 9.75 -2.35
C VAL A 19 1.25 8.56 -1.65
N ALA A 20 0.98 8.63 -0.34
CA ALA A 20 0.25 7.58 0.36
C ALA A 20 -1.19 7.43 -0.16
N ARG A 21 -1.86 8.54 -0.49
CA ARG A 21 -3.21 8.52 -1.07
C ARG A 21 -3.22 7.87 -2.45
N ASP A 22 -2.27 8.22 -3.33
CA ASP A 22 -2.16 7.66 -4.69
C ASP A 22 -1.90 6.14 -4.65
N VAL A 23 -0.89 5.71 -3.87
CA VAL A 23 -0.57 4.27 -3.72
C VAL A 23 -1.72 3.52 -3.04
N GLY A 24 -2.38 4.14 -2.05
CA GLY A 24 -3.57 3.59 -1.41
C GLY A 24 -4.73 3.35 -2.40
N ALA A 25 -4.98 4.30 -3.32
CA ALA A 25 -6.00 4.15 -4.35
C ALA A 25 -5.69 3.02 -5.34
N GLN A 26 -4.41 2.84 -5.69
CA GLN A 26 -3.96 1.73 -6.54
C GLN A 26 -4.15 0.38 -5.85
N LEU A 27 -3.78 0.27 -4.56
CA LEU A 27 -4.00 -0.94 -3.77
C LEU A 27 -5.49 -1.27 -3.61
N ASP A 28 -6.35 -0.26 -3.42
CA ASP A 28 -7.80 -0.47 -3.36
C ASP A 28 -8.37 -0.94 -4.69
N THR A 29 -7.90 -0.38 -5.80
CA THR A 29 -8.29 -0.82 -7.15
C THR A 29 -7.89 -2.27 -7.39
N ALA A 30 -6.66 -2.66 -7.04
CA ALA A 30 -6.18 -4.03 -7.14
C ALA A 30 -7.00 -4.99 -6.27
N ARG A 31 -7.35 -4.58 -5.04
CA ARG A 31 -8.23 -5.35 -4.14
C ARG A 31 -9.60 -5.59 -4.77
N ARG A 32 -10.24 -4.56 -5.35
CA ARG A 32 -11.56 -4.69 -5.99
C ARG A 32 -11.50 -5.60 -7.21
N ALA A 33 -10.49 -5.45 -8.06
CA ALA A 33 -10.31 -6.31 -9.23
C ALA A 33 -10.15 -7.79 -8.82
N LEU A 34 -9.37 -8.05 -7.77
CA LEU A 34 -9.15 -9.39 -7.26
C LEU A 34 -10.41 -9.98 -6.59
N GLN A 35 -11.17 -9.17 -5.87
CA GLN A 35 -12.47 -9.57 -5.32
C GLN A 35 -13.48 -9.94 -6.42
N GLN A 36 -13.50 -9.19 -7.52
CA GLN A 36 -14.33 -9.51 -8.68
C GLN A 36 -13.88 -10.82 -9.35
N ALA A 37 -12.57 -11.04 -9.49
CA ALA A 37 -12.03 -12.29 -10.03
C ALA A 37 -12.40 -13.50 -9.16
N LEU A 38 -12.44 -13.34 -7.83
CA LEU A 38 -12.86 -14.38 -6.87
C LEU A 38 -14.37 -14.71 -6.94
N HIS A 39 -15.20 -13.86 -7.54
CA HIS A 39 -16.61 -14.16 -7.78
C HIS A 39 -16.85 -15.00 -9.04
N ALA A 40 -15.85 -15.14 -9.91
CA ALA A 40 -15.91 -16.09 -11.01
C ALA A 40 -15.66 -17.53 -10.50
N PRO A 41 -16.17 -18.56 -11.17
CA PRO A 41 -15.78 -19.93 -10.89
C PRO A 41 -14.29 -20.11 -11.17
N LEU A 42 -13.51 -20.23 -10.09
CA LEU A 42 -12.06 -20.44 -10.14
C LEU A 42 -11.73 -21.89 -9.83
N THR A 43 -10.69 -22.40 -10.47
CA THR A 43 -10.06 -23.66 -10.05
C THR A 43 -9.40 -23.52 -8.66
N PRO A 44 -9.22 -24.61 -7.90
CA PRO A 44 -8.58 -24.54 -6.57
C PRO A 44 -7.20 -23.86 -6.58
N ALA A 45 -6.40 -24.09 -7.62
CA ALA A 45 -5.09 -23.44 -7.77
C ALA A 45 -5.21 -21.93 -7.97
N GLN A 46 -6.18 -21.48 -8.78
CA GLN A 46 -6.45 -20.05 -8.96
C GLN A 46 -6.99 -19.40 -7.69
N HIS A 47 -7.80 -20.13 -6.91
CA HIS A 47 -8.29 -19.65 -5.63
C HIS A 47 -7.14 -19.47 -4.62
N ALA A 48 -6.22 -20.43 -4.53
CA ALA A 48 -5.02 -20.31 -3.71
C ALA A 48 -4.14 -19.11 -4.13
N LEU A 49 -3.93 -18.93 -5.44
CA LEU A 49 -3.18 -17.78 -5.96
C LEU A 49 -3.87 -16.44 -5.65
N ALA A 50 -5.20 -16.37 -5.78
CA ALA A 50 -5.96 -15.18 -5.47
C ALA A 50 -5.94 -14.84 -3.97
N GLN A 51 -5.97 -15.86 -3.09
CA GLN A 51 -5.78 -15.66 -1.65
C GLN A 51 -4.40 -15.10 -1.32
N THR A 52 -3.34 -15.65 -1.92
CA THR A 52 -1.97 -15.15 -1.75
C THR A 52 -1.84 -13.69 -2.21
N GLN A 53 -2.46 -13.34 -3.34
CA GLN A 53 -2.48 -11.97 -3.84
C GLN A 53 -3.24 -11.02 -2.90
N MET A 54 -4.36 -11.46 -2.32
CA MET A 54 -5.10 -10.68 -1.32
C MET A 54 -4.25 -10.41 -0.08
N GLN A 55 -3.52 -11.42 0.42
CA GLN A 55 -2.61 -11.26 1.55
C GLN A 55 -1.46 -10.28 1.22
N ALA A 56 -0.91 -10.34 0.00
CA ALA A 56 0.13 -9.41 -0.44
C ALA A 56 -0.38 -7.96 -0.49
N ILE A 57 -1.61 -7.73 -0.99
CA ILE A 57 -2.22 -6.39 -1.01
C ILE A 57 -2.45 -5.87 0.41
N GLN A 58 -2.94 -6.71 1.33
CA GLN A 58 -3.12 -6.33 2.74
C GLN A 58 -1.78 -5.96 3.41
N ALA A 59 -0.73 -6.76 3.17
CA ALA A 59 0.61 -6.49 3.67
C ALA A 59 1.15 -5.16 3.10
N ALA A 60 0.98 -4.91 1.80
CA ALA A 60 1.38 -3.66 1.16
C ALA A 60 0.67 -2.44 1.77
N SER A 61 -0.63 -2.53 2.03
CA SER A 61 -1.40 -1.47 2.70
C SER A 61 -0.89 -1.20 4.12
N ALA A 62 -0.59 -2.24 4.90
CA ALA A 62 -0.04 -2.09 6.24
C ALA A 62 1.36 -1.46 6.25
N ILE A 63 2.21 -1.81 5.28
CA ILE A 63 3.53 -1.20 5.10
C ILE A 63 3.37 0.28 4.73
N LEU A 64 2.52 0.58 3.74
CA LEU A 64 2.27 1.95 3.30
C LEU A 64 1.79 2.83 4.46
N ASP A 65 0.84 2.34 5.25
CA ASP A 65 0.31 3.06 6.40
C ASP A 65 1.39 3.30 7.48
N ARG A 66 2.23 2.30 7.79
CA ARG A 66 3.38 2.49 8.70
C ARG A 66 4.36 3.54 8.19
N VAL A 67 4.67 3.51 6.90
CA VAL A 67 5.62 4.45 6.28
C VAL A 67 5.02 5.86 6.24
N ALA A 68 3.75 5.99 5.86
CA ALA A 68 3.03 7.27 5.87
C ALA A 68 2.97 7.87 7.28
N ARG A 69 2.66 7.06 8.30
CA ARG A 69 2.69 7.50 9.70
C ARG A 69 4.07 7.96 10.14
N ARG A 70 5.14 7.22 9.79
CA ARG A 70 6.52 7.60 10.14
C ARG A 70 6.92 8.95 9.55
N TYR A 71 6.52 9.24 8.32
CA TYR A 71 6.80 10.54 7.68
C TYR A 71 5.85 11.63 8.16
N GLY A 72 4.59 11.32 8.48
CA GLY A 72 3.64 12.27 9.07
C GLY A 72 3.99 12.68 10.50
N THR A 73 4.58 11.79 11.31
CA THR A 73 5.05 12.13 12.66
C THR A 73 6.44 12.77 12.70
N SER A 74 7.31 12.48 11.73
CA SER A 74 8.65 13.13 11.65
C SER A 74 8.63 14.50 10.97
N TYR A 75 7.60 14.82 10.21
CA TYR A 75 7.45 16.08 9.46
C TYR A 75 6.09 16.76 9.65
N GLY A 76 5.30 16.35 10.66
CA GLY A 76 4.17 17.16 11.09
C GLY A 76 4.69 18.55 11.47
N PRO A 77 4.02 19.65 11.09
CA PRO A 77 4.43 20.97 11.54
C PRO A 77 4.48 20.89 13.07
N SER A 78 5.65 21.14 13.63
CA SER A 78 5.80 21.44 15.04
C SER A 78 4.87 22.62 15.33
N SER A 79 3.67 22.31 15.78
CA SER A 79 2.71 23.29 16.28
C SER A 79 3.39 24.00 17.43
N SER A 80 3.68 25.27 17.17
CA SER A 80 4.13 26.28 18.13
C SER A 80 3.09 26.55 19.20
#